data_AF-A0A969HBZ4-F1
#
_entry.id   AF-A0A969HBZ4-F1
#
_cell.length_a   1.000
_cell.length_b   1.000
_cell.length_c   1.000
_cell.angle_alpha   90.00
_cell.angle_beta   90.00
_cell.angle_gamma   90.00
#
_symmetry.space_group_name_H-M   'P 1'
#
loop_
_entity.id
_entity.type
_entity.pdbx_description
1 polymer ?
#
loop_
_entity_poly.entity_id
_entity_poly.type
_entity_poly.pdbx_seq_one_letter_code
_entity_poly.pdbx_strand_id
1 'polypeptide(L)'
;MDVLRGHSDEVISVAWNPDGRQLASASSDQTVIIWDVVTGKLKTRLRGHTRTVASVAWSLDGQRLASAAEDHTVIIWNVAARGQL
;
A
#
# COMPACT_ATOMS: atom_id res chain seq x y z
N MET A 1 -12.42 0.89 -17.19
CA MET A 1 -11.01 1.28 -16.98
C MET A 1 -11.04 2.34 -15.91
N ASP A 2 -10.45 2.05 -14.75
CA ASP A 2 -10.43 2.98 -13.62
C ASP A 2 -9.01 3.52 -13.40
N VAL A 3 -8.92 4.80 -13.02
CA VAL A 3 -7.65 5.48 -12.75
C VAL A 3 -7.66 5.97 -11.31
N LEU A 4 -6.78 5.41 -10.49
CA LEU A 4 -6.65 5.77 -9.07
C LEU A 4 -5.66 6.92 -8.93
N ARG A 5 -6.12 8.07 -8.43
CA ARG A 5 -5.29 9.27 -8.22
C ARG A 5 -5.14 9.54 -6.73
N GLY A 6 -3.91 9.76 -6.28
CA GLY A 6 -3.66 10.14 -4.90
C GLY A 6 -2.18 10.26 -4.53
N HIS A 7 -1.29 9.49 -5.16
CA HIS A 7 0.15 9.74 -5.01
C HIS A 7 0.52 11.11 -5.60
N SER A 8 1.46 11.80 -4.95
CA SER A 8 1.96 13.11 -5.40
C SER A 8 3.23 13.02 -6.24
N ASP A 9 3.74 11.80 -6.46
CA ASP A 9 4.94 11.52 -7.24
C ASP A 9 4.77 10.14 -7.94
N GLU A 10 5.81 9.69 -8.65
CA GLU A 10 5.82 8.45 -9.43
C GLU A 10 5.35 7.24 -8.61
N VAL A 11 4.49 6.42 -9.22
CA VAL A 11 4.04 5.14 -8.66
C VAL A 11 4.96 4.05 -9.21
N ILE A 12 5.69 3.37 -8.32
CA ILE A 12 6.79 2.48 -8.68
C ILE A 12 6.36 1.01 -8.66
N SER A 13 5.48 0.64 -7.74
CA SER A 13 5.08 -0.76 -7.52
C SER A 13 3.63 -0.86 -7.09
N VAL A 14 3.00 -1.99 -7.42
CA VAL A 14 1.64 -2.33 -7.00
C VAL A 14 1.56 -3.79 -6.56
N ALA A 15 0.70 -4.08 -5.58
CA ALA A 15 0.41 -5.44 -5.12
C ALA A 15 -1.06 -5.61 -4.78
N TRP A 16 -1.64 -6.73 -5.22
CA TRP A 16 -3.00 -7.13 -4.86
C TRP A 16 -3.03 -7.77 -3.47
N ASN A 17 -4.07 -7.45 -2.69
CA ASN A 17 -4.47 -8.30 -1.59
C ASN A 17 -4.93 -9.66 -2.14
N PRO A 18 -4.59 -10.79 -1.51
CA PRO A 18 -5.07 -12.11 -1.91
C PRO A 18 -6.59 -12.23 -2.04
N ASP A 19 -7.37 -11.43 -1.31
CA ASP A 19 -8.84 -11.40 -1.40
C ASP A 19 -9.38 -10.64 -2.63
N GLY A 20 -8.52 -9.95 -3.38
CA GLY A 20 -8.86 -9.18 -4.57
C GLY A 20 -9.67 -7.91 -4.32
N ARG A 21 -9.92 -7.52 -3.06
CA ARG A 21 -10.75 -6.34 -2.72
C ARG A 21 -9.93 -5.08 -2.54
N GLN A 22 -8.64 -5.23 -2.29
CA GLN A 22 -7.72 -4.12 -2.05
C GLN A 22 -6.49 -4.21 -2.96
N LEU A 23 -5.99 -3.04 -3.34
CA LEU A 23 -4.72 -2.87 -4.03
C LEU A 23 -3.82 -1.99 -3.18
N ALA A 24 -2.54 -2.30 -3.11
CA ALA A 24 -1.54 -1.42 -2.55
C ALA A 24 -0.66 -0.84 -3.66
N SER A 25 -0.26 0.41 -3.51
CA SER A 25 0.71 1.07 -4.39
C SER A 25 1.81 1.75 -3.58
N ALA A 26 3.04 1.68 -4.06
CA ALA A 26 4.22 2.32 -3.49
C ALA A 26 4.75 3.42 -4.43
N SER A 27 5.33 4.49 -3.86
CA SER A 27 5.69 5.70 -4.61
C SER A 27 6.95 6.40 -4.11
N SER A 28 7.54 7.19 -5.00
CA SER A 28 8.57 8.21 -4.70
C SER A 28 8.11 9.25 -3.68
N ASP A 29 6.79 9.42 -3.47
CA ASP A 29 6.25 10.30 -2.43
C ASP A 29 6.40 9.76 -0.99
N GLN A 30 7.18 8.68 -0.83
CA GLN A 30 7.54 8.05 0.44
C GLN A 30 6.36 7.37 1.15
N THR A 31 5.25 7.16 0.45
CA THR A 31 4.06 6.53 1.00
C THR A 31 3.70 5.23 0.30
N VAL A 32 2.96 4.40 1.03
CA VAL A 32 2.16 3.34 0.44
C VAL A 32 0.69 3.73 0.57
N ILE A 33 -0.09 3.57 -0.49
CA ILE A 33 -1.54 3.77 -0.45
C ILE A 33 -2.24 2.43 -0.62
N ILE A 34 -3.23 2.17 0.25
CA ILE A 34 -4.20 1.08 0.10
C ILE A 34 -5.47 1.66 -0.52
N TRP A 35 -5.92 1.02 -1.59
CA TRP A 35 -7.11 1.36 -2.35
C TRP A 35 -8.19 0.32 -2.12
N ASP A 36 -9.44 0.79 -2.04
CA ASP A 36 -10.60 -0.07 -2.22
C ASP A 36 -10.90 -0.16 -3.72
N VAL A 37 -10.80 -1.37 -4.27
CA VAL A 37 -10.90 -1.60 -5.72
C VAL A 37 -12.34 -1.51 -6.21
N VAL A 38 -13.33 -1.82 -5.35
CA VAL A 38 -14.75 -1.77 -5.71
C VAL A 38 -15.23 -0.34 -5.89
N THR A 39 -14.76 0.57 -5.05
CA THR A 39 -15.16 1.98 -5.04
C THR A 39 -14.17 2.89 -5.76
N GLY A 40 -12.96 2.40 -6.06
CA GLY A 40 -11.86 3.20 -6.61
C GLY A 40 -11.34 4.28 -5.67
N LYS A 41 -11.61 4.16 -4.37
CA LYS A 41 -11.26 5.19 -3.38
C LYS A 41 -9.99 4.83 -2.62
N LEU A 42 -9.24 5.86 -2.27
CA LEU A 42 -8.16 5.76 -1.28
C LEU A 42 -8.76 5.35 0.07
N LYS A 43 -8.32 4.21 0.60
CA LYS A 43 -8.75 3.70 1.90
C LYS A 43 -7.83 4.17 3.01
N THR A 44 -6.52 3.99 2.81
CA THR A 44 -5.50 4.33 3.81
C THR A 44 -4.22 4.80 3.13
N ARG A 45 -3.59 5.84 3.68
CA ARG A 45 -2.22 6.23 3.34
C ARG A 45 -1.29 5.84 4.50
N LEU A 46 -0.31 4.99 4.21
CA LEU A 46 0.70 4.52 5.15
C LEU A 46 1.93 5.41 5.02
N ARG A 47 2.31 6.04 6.13
CA ARG A 47 3.46 6.94 6.25
C ARG A 47 4.43 6.35 7.27
N GLY A 48 5.71 6.31 6.94
CA GLY A 48 6.75 5.79 7.83
C GLY A 48 8.11 5.72 7.16
N HIS A 49 8.15 5.43 5.86
CA HIS A 49 9.37 5.58 5.07
C HIS A 49 9.75 7.06 4.93
N THR A 50 11.06 7.30 4.80
CA THR A 50 11.67 8.64 4.68
C THR A 50 12.31 8.87 3.31
N ARG A 51 12.22 7.88 2.43
CA ARG A 51 12.65 7.92 1.02
C ARG A 51 11.69 7.09 0.16
N THR A 52 11.91 7.12 -1.14
CA THR A 52 11.19 6.38 -2.17
C THR A 52 10.88 4.95 -1.76
N VAL A 53 9.60 4.57 -1.83
CA VAL A 53 9.18 3.20 -1.59
C VAL A 53 9.24 2.45 -2.92
N ALA A 54 10.22 1.56 -3.05
CA ALA A 54 10.53 0.88 -4.31
C ALA A 54 9.71 -0.40 -4.52
N SER A 55 9.19 -1.01 -3.46
CA SER A 55 8.45 -2.26 -3.55
C SER A 55 7.40 -2.39 -2.47
N VAL A 56 6.31 -3.08 -2.82
CA VAL A 56 5.24 -3.46 -1.90
C VAL A 56 4.78 -4.89 -2.18
N ALA A 57 4.48 -5.63 -1.12
CA ALA A 57 3.96 -7.00 -1.21
C ALA A 57 2.95 -7.28 -0.10
N TRP A 58 1.88 -8.00 -0.45
CA TRP A 58 0.90 -8.47 0.52
C TRP A 58 1.31 -9.84 1.09
N SER A 59 1.02 -10.10 2.37
CA SER A 59 1.07 -11.46 2.89
C SER A 59 -0.04 -12.32 2.31
N LEU A 60 0.18 -13.63 2.21
CA LEU A 60 -0.78 -14.59 1.66
C LEU A 60 -2.11 -14.64 2.43
N ASP A 61 -2.09 -14.32 3.72
CA ASP A 61 -3.28 -14.25 4.57
C ASP A 61 -4.04 -12.92 4.46
N GLY A 62 -3.55 -11.96 3.67
CA GLY A 62 -4.16 -10.65 3.49
C GLY A 62 -4.05 -9.71 4.71
N GLN A 63 -3.46 -10.15 5.83
CA GLN A 63 -3.48 -9.41 7.09
C GLN A 63 -2.34 -8.39 7.22
N ARG A 64 -1.25 -8.61 6.47
CA ARG A 64 -0.04 -7.80 6.53
C ARG A 64 0.41 -7.37 5.14
N LEU A 65 1.17 -6.29 5.14
CA LEU A 65 1.81 -5.76 3.95
C LEU A 65 3.24 -5.40 4.29
N ALA A 66 4.18 -5.73 3.41
CA ALA A 66 5.57 -5.34 3.51
C ALA A 66 5.89 -4.26 2.48
N SER A 67 6.62 -3.24 2.88
CA SER A 67 7.18 -2.24 1.97
C SER A 67 8.68 -2.10 2.17
N ALA A 68 9.41 -1.90 1.07
CA ALA A 68 10.85 -1.69 1.08
C ALA A 68 11.18 -0.36 0.39
N ALA A 69 12.12 0.39 0.97
CA ALA A 69 12.44 1.75 0.52
C ALA A 69 13.96 2.02 0.47
N GLU A 70 14.32 3.11 -0.19
CA GLU A 70 15.70 3.60 -0.30
C GLU A 70 16.28 4.14 1.03
N ASP A 71 15.48 4.19 2.09
CA ASP A 71 15.93 4.53 3.46
C ASP A 71 16.54 3.34 4.20
N HIS A 72 16.81 2.25 3.49
CA HIS A 72 17.41 1.02 4.00
C HIS A 72 16.53 0.28 5.02
N THR A 73 15.22 0.55 5.03
CA THR A 73 14.27 -0.13 5.92
C THR A 73 13.23 -0.94 5.16
N VAL A 74 12.70 -1.95 5.86
CA VAL A 74 11.46 -2.65 5.50
C VAL A 74 10.45 -2.37 6.60
N ILE A 75 9.24 -1.97 6.24
CA ILE A 75 8.15 -1.80 7.20
C ILE A 75 7.10 -2.87 6.98
N ILE A 76 6.71 -3.55 8.07
CA ILE A 76 5.58 -4.48 8.09
C ILE A 76 4.37 -3.77 8.68
N TRP A 77 3.32 -3.64 7.87
CA TRP A 77 2.07 -2.99 8.22
C TRP A 77 1.02 -4.05 8.55
N ASN A 78 0.34 -3.89 9.68
CA ASN A 78 -0.87 -4.66 9.98
C ASN A 78 -2.05 -3.93 9.34
N VAL A 79 -2.57 -4.49 8.23
CA VAL A 79 -3.61 -3.88 7.39
C VAL A 79 -4.99 -4.51 7.60
N ALA A 80 -5.05 -5.58 8.40
CA ALA A 80 -6.28 -6.14 8.93
C ALA A 80 -7.10 -5.03 9.61
N ALA A 81 -8.40 -4.98 9.30
CA ALA A 81 -9.32 -4.25 10.16
C ALA A 81 -9.19 -4.89 11.54
N ARG A 82 -8.62 -4.17 12.51
CA ARG A 82 -8.90 -4.50 13.90
C ARG A 82 -10.41 -4.42 13.98
N GLY A 83 -11.07 -5.57 14.10
CA GLY A 83 -12.44 -5.61 14.57
C GLY A 83 -12.46 -4.77 15.82
N GLN A 84 -13.08 -3.60 15.74
CA GLN A 84 -13.57 -2.94 16.94
C GLN A 84 -14.58 -3.92 17.52
N LEU A 85 -14.20 -4.57 18.63
CA LEU A 85 -15.18 -4.98 19.63
C LEU A 85 -15.73 -3.73 20.31
#